data_AF-A0A2G1Z7D9-F1
#
_entry.id   AF-A0A2G1Z7D9-F1
#
_cell.length_a   1.000
_cell.length_b   1.000
_cell.length_c   1.000
_cell.angle_alpha   90.00
_cell.angle_beta   90.00
_cell.angle_gamma   90.00
#
_symmetry.space_group_name_H-M   'P 1'
#
loop_
_entity.id
_entity.type
_entity.pdbx_description
1 polymer ?
#
loop_
_entity_poly.entity_id
_entity_poly.type
_entity_poly.pdbx_seq_one_letter_code
_entity_poly.pdbx_strand_id
1 'polypeptide(L)'
;MKAVQIPLDLTYRAASGRNDFLVAAPNEEAVAWIDQWPDWPGGFLAIVGPAGCGKTHLTRVWQARAEATIINPNTLGTLDINDLADLAANPLICEDMETDFDEEAFLHLYNI
;
A
#
# COMPACT_ATOMS: atom_id res chain seq x y z
N MET A 1 -38.06 -5.12 -32.81
CA MET A 1 -37.42 -3.92 -32.22
C MET A 1 -35.92 -4.06 -32.40
N LYS A 2 -35.23 -3.03 -32.93
CA LYS A 2 -33.76 -3.01 -33.05
C LYS A 2 -33.16 -2.66 -31.68
N ALA A 3 -32.18 -3.43 -31.23
CA ALA A 3 -31.39 -3.06 -30.06
C ALA A 3 -30.63 -1.75 -30.36
N VAL A 4 -30.72 -0.78 -29.46
CA VAL A 4 -30.02 0.51 -29.56
C VAL A 4 -28.95 0.50 -28.46
N GLN A 5 -27.71 0.84 -28.82
CA GLN A 5 -26.62 0.95 -27.86
C GLN A 5 -26.86 2.17 -26.97
N ILE A 6 -26.90 1.96 -25.67
CA ILE A 6 -26.96 3.05 -24.68
C ILE A 6 -25.51 3.40 -24.34
N PRO A 7 -25.04 4.62 -24.61
CA PRO A 7 -23.72 5.03 -24.15
C PRO A 7 -23.72 5.07 -22.63
N LEU A 8 -22.89 4.21 -22.04
CA LEU A 8 -22.63 4.18 -20.61
C LEU A 8 -21.54 5.22 -20.32
N ASP A 9 -21.91 6.31 -19.67
CA ASP A 9 -20.98 7.35 -19.22
C ASP A 9 -20.22 6.86 -17.99
N LEU A 10 -19.28 5.95 -18.23
CA LEU A 10 -18.35 5.44 -17.21
C LEU A 10 -17.19 6.43 -17.08
N THR A 11 -17.46 7.61 -16.52
CA THR A 11 -16.37 8.48 -16.08
C THR A 11 -15.52 7.73 -15.06
N TYR A 12 -14.25 7.51 -15.41
CA TYR A 12 -13.26 6.92 -14.52
C TYR A 12 -12.95 7.93 -13.41
N ARG A 13 -13.63 7.80 -12.27
CA ARG A 13 -13.21 8.48 -11.05
C ARG A 13 -12.12 7.61 -10.44
N ALA A 14 -10.91 8.15 -10.31
CA ALA A 14 -9.85 7.50 -9.55
C ALA A 14 -10.32 7.36 -8.09
N ALA A 15 -10.81 6.17 -7.76
CA ALA A 15 -11.27 5.78 -6.45
C ALA A 15 -10.05 5.44 -5.59
N SER A 16 -9.28 6.47 -5.20
CA SER A 16 -8.09 6.30 -4.36
C SER A 16 -8.28 6.89 -2.96
N GLY A 17 -9.43 7.51 -2.69
CA GLY A 17 -9.75 8.06 -1.39
C GLY A 17 -10.34 7.00 -0.47
N ARG A 18 -10.22 7.21 0.85
CA ARG A 18 -10.83 6.35 1.86
C ARG A 18 -12.33 6.12 1.66
N ASN A 19 -13.05 7.13 1.20
CA ASN A 19 -14.49 7.03 0.92
C ASN A 19 -14.80 6.17 -0.30
N ASP A 20 -13.80 5.80 -1.09
CA ASP A 20 -13.93 4.95 -2.27
C ASP A 20 -13.57 3.48 -1.99
N PHE A 21 -13.08 3.16 -0.77
CA PHE A 21 -12.83 1.79 -0.33
C PHE A 21 -14.08 1.21 0.34
N LEU A 22 -14.67 0.18 -0.28
CA LEU A 22 -15.83 -0.50 0.28
C LEU A 22 -15.41 -1.35 1.49
N VAL A 23 -15.73 -0.86 2.68
CA VAL A 23 -15.56 -1.61 3.94
C VAL A 23 -16.70 -2.61 4.09
N ALA A 24 -16.35 -3.87 4.28
CA ALA A 24 -17.27 -4.98 4.51
C ALA A 24 -16.61 -6.00 5.44
N ALA A 25 -17.40 -6.93 5.98
CA ALA A 25 -16.91 -7.95 6.91
C ALA A 25 -15.57 -8.64 6.51
N PRO A 26 -15.28 -8.93 5.22
CA PRO A 26 -14.01 -9.56 4.84
C PRO A 26 -12.75 -8.67 4.95
N ASN A 27 -12.90 -7.34 5.03
CA ASN A 27 -11.77 -6.40 5.03
C ASN A 27 -11.81 -5.38 6.19
N GLU A 28 -12.81 -5.47 7.06
CA GLU A 28 -13.00 -4.56 8.20
C GLU A 28 -11.79 -4.52 9.13
N GLU A 29 -11.21 -5.69 9.44
CA GLU A 29 -10.02 -5.77 10.31
C GLU A 29 -8.79 -5.07 9.67
N ALA A 30 -8.54 -5.31 8.38
CA ALA A 30 -7.43 -4.68 7.67
C ALA A 30 -7.58 -3.16 7.62
N VAL A 31 -8.82 -2.67 7.42
CA VAL A 31 -9.14 -1.24 7.47
C VAL A 31 -8.92 -0.68 8.88
N ALA A 32 -9.39 -1.39 9.91
CA ALA A 32 -9.19 -0.97 11.30
C ALA A 32 -7.71 -0.84 11.67
N TRP A 33 -6.84 -1.72 11.14
CA TRP A 33 -5.39 -1.56 11.29
C TRP A 33 -4.84 -0.34 10.55
N ILE A 34 -5.23 -0.11 9.30
CA ILE A 34 -4.86 1.12 8.57
C ILE A 34 -5.28 2.39 9.33
N ASP A 35 -6.41 2.33 10.03
CA ASP A 35 -6.97 3.46 10.75
C ASP A 35 -6.15 3.87 11.96
N GLN A 36 -5.49 2.90 12.59
CA GLN A 36 -4.64 3.12 13.76
C GLN A 36 -3.38 3.94 13.44
N TRP A 37 -3.02 4.16 12.18
CA TRP A 37 -1.94 5.07 11.83
C TRP A 37 -2.12 6.45 12.50
N PRO A 38 -1.10 7.03 13.18
CA PRO A 38 0.30 6.59 13.23
C PRO A 38 0.69 5.67 14.40
N ASP A 39 -0.26 5.20 15.20
CA ASP A 39 -0.04 4.47 16.45
C ASP A 39 0.17 2.94 16.25
N TRP A 40 0.75 2.52 15.14
CA TRP A 40 1.02 1.11 14.89
C TRP A 40 2.06 0.55 15.87
N PRO A 41 1.81 -0.63 16.48
CA PRO A 41 2.81 -1.30 17.29
C PRO A 41 4.09 -1.56 16.48
N GLY A 42 5.20 -0.95 16.89
CA GLY A 42 6.49 -1.08 16.20
C GLY A 42 6.65 -0.21 14.95
N GLY A 43 5.66 0.61 14.57
CA GLY A 43 5.79 1.56 13.46
C GLY A 43 5.59 0.97 12.05
N PHE A 44 5.27 -0.33 11.93
CA PHE A 44 5.03 -0.99 10.65
C PHE A 44 3.75 -1.83 10.69
N LEU A 45 3.20 -2.12 9.50
CA LEU A 45 2.04 -2.97 9.33
C LEU A 45 2.21 -3.83 8.08
N ALA A 46 2.04 -5.14 8.20
CA ALA A 46 2.02 -6.07 7.08
C ALA A 46 0.58 -6.44 6.72
N ILE A 47 0.20 -6.23 5.46
CA ILE A 47 -1.12 -6.62 4.93
C ILE A 47 -0.95 -7.76 3.95
N VAL A 48 -1.49 -8.93 4.30
CA VAL A 48 -1.33 -10.17 3.52
C VAL A 48 -2.69 -10.72 3.13
N GLY A 49 -2.78 -11.28 1.93
CA GLY A 49 -4.02 -11.87 1.42
C GLY A 49 -3.90 -12.27 -0.05
N PRO A 50 -4.88 -12.99 -0.60
CA PRO A 50 -4.86 -13.47 -1.98
C PRO A 50 -4.73 -12.37 -3.03
N ALA A 51 -4.36 -12.73 -4.26
CA ALA A 51 -4.42 -11.82 -5.40
C ALA A 51 -5.86 -11.30 -5.59
N GLY A 52 -5.99 -9.99 -5.85
CA GLY A 52 -7.29 -9.36 -6.10
C GLY A 52 -8.15 -9.06 -4.86
N CYS A 53 -7.68 -9.32 -3.63
CA CYS A 53 -8.48 -8.99 -2.42
C CYS A 53 -8.45 -7.51 -2.00
N GLY A 54 -7.74 -6.65 -2.75
CA GLY A 54 -7.72 -5.20 -2.52
C GLY A 54 -6.53 -4.65 -1.71
N LYS A 55 -5.46 -5.43 -1.47
CA LYS A 55 -4.25 -4.96 -0.75
C LYS A 55 -3.69 -3.66 -1.31
N THR A 56 -3.40 -3.62 -2.62
CA THR A 56 -2.91 -2.41 -3.30
C THR A 56 -3.88 -1.26 -3.21
N HIS A 57 -5.19 -1.50 -3.26
CA HIS A 57 -6.15 -0.41 -3.08
C HIS A 57 -6.08 0.14 -1.65
N LEU A 58 -5.98 -0.73 -0.65
CA LEU A 58 -5.89 -0.34 0.75
C LEU A 58 -4.58 0.42 1.07
N THR A 59 -3.43 -0.01 0.50
CA THR A 59 -2.16 0.72 0.62
C THR A 59 -2.23 2.10 -0.01
N ARG A 60 -2.95 2.28 -1.13
CA ARG A 60 -3.16 3.60 -1.76
C ARG A 60 -4.02 4.54 -0.93
N VAL A 61 -5.05 4.01 -0.26
CA VAL A 61 -5.84 4.80 0.70
C VAL A 61 -4.96 5.33 1.82
N TRP A 62 -4.08 4.48 2.36
CA TRP A 62 -3.11 4.89 3.37
C TRP A 62 -2.06 5.85 2.82
N GLN A 63 -1.57 5.63 1.59
CA GLN A 63 -0.61 6.50 0.90
C GLN A 63 -1.07 7.96 0.89
N ALA A 64 -2.34 8.20 0.54
CA ALA A 64 -2.90 9.54 0.51
C ALA A 64 -3.01 10.19 1.90
N ARG A 65 -3.17 9.38 2.96
CA ARG A 65 -3.27 9.85 4.35
C ARG A 65 -1.89 10.12 4.98
N ALA A 66 -0.92 9.26 4.71
CA ALA A 66 0.40 9.28 5.33
C ALA A 66 1.46 9.99 4.48
N GLU A 67 1.12 10.42 3.25
CA GLU A 67 2.06 10.94 2.26
C GLU A 67 3.20 9.94 1.98
N ALA A 68 2.86 8.65 1.99
CA ALA A 68 3.85 7.58 1.93
C ALA A 68 4.47 7.42 0.53
N THR A 69 5.75 7.08 0.51
CA THR A 69 6.48 6.77 -0.72
C THR A 69 6.42 5.27 -1.01
N ILE A 70 6.13 4.91 -2.25
CA ILE A 70 6.19 3.51 -2.69
C ILE A 70 7.60 3.22 -3.15
N ILE A 71 8.17 2.14 -2.62
CA ILE A 71 9.53 1.71 -2.88
C ILE A 71 9.51 0.34 -3.56
N ASN A 72 10.50 0.09 -4.42
CA ASN A 72 10.71 -1.22 -4.98
C ASN A 72 11.69 -1.98 -4.06
N PRO A 73 11.30 -3.11 -3.47
CA PRO A 73 12.20 -3.88 -2.59
C PRO A 73 13.49 -4.31 -3.32
N ASN A 74 13.42 -4.52 -4.64
CA ASN A 74 14.57 -4.94 -5.45
C ASN A 74 15.66 -3.87 -5.58
N THR A 75 15.37 -2.60 -5.29
CA THR A 75 16.37 -1.53 -5.36
C THR A 75 17.09 -1.31 -4.03
N LEU A 76 16.62 -1.90 -2.93
CA LEU A 76 17.17 -1.65 -1.60
C LEU A 76 18.63 -2.09 -1.47
N GLY A 77 19.01 -3.22 -2.07
CA GLY A 77 20.40 -3.71 -2.05
C GLY A 77 21.40 -2.82 -2.82
N THR A 78 20.92 -1.80 -3.54
CA THR A 78 21.80 -0.83 -4.23
C THR A 78 22.06 0.44 -3.42
N LEU A 79 21.36 0.61 -2.30
CA LEU A 79 21.41 1.79 -1.44
C LEU A 79 22.45 1.59 -0.33
N ASP A 80 23.13 2.66 0.06
CA ASP A 80 23.95 2.66 1.26
C ASP A 80 23.11 2.94 2.53
N ILE A 81 23.75 2.89 3.71
CA ILE A 81 23.05 3.07 4.97
C ILE A 81 22.47 4.49 5.15
N ASN A 82 23.09 5.52 4.55
CA ASN A 82 22.59 6.88 4.61
C ASN A 82 21.36 7.03 3.71
N ASP A 83 21.41 6.45 2.50
CA ASP A 83 20.27 6.43 1.57
C ASP A 83 19.06 5.71 2.20
N LEU A 84 19.29 4.58 2.90
CA LEU A 84 18.24 3.87 3.64
C LEU A 84 17.68 4.71 4.80
N ALA A 85 18.52 5.46 5.50
CA ALA A 85 18.08 6.33 6.58
C ALA A 85 17.24 7.52 6.09
N ASP A 86 17.63 8.12 4.97
CA ASP A 86 16.85 9.19 4.32
C ASP A 86 15.48 8.66 3.84
N LEU A 87 15.43 7.41 3.39
CA LEU A 87 14.18 6.75 3.02
C LEU A 87 13.28 6.51 4.23
N ALA A 88 13.84 5.96 5.32
CA ALA A 88 13.14 5.68 6.58
C ALA A 88 12.61 6.94 7.29
N ALA A 89 13.13 8.13 6.95
CA ALA A 89 12.63 9.40 7.48
C ALA A 89 11.19 9.74 7.07
N ASN A 90 10.60 9.02 6.10
CA ASN A 90 9.23 9.20 5.63
C ASN A 90 8.46 7.87 5.67
N PRO A 91 7.12 7.89 5.72
CA PRO A 91 6.33 6.65 5.65
C PRO A 91 6.53 5.94 4.30
N LEU A 92 6.66 4.61 4.34
CA LEU A 92 6.99 3.80 3.17
C LEU A 92 5.93 2.71 2.91
N ILE A 93 5.73 2.41 1.63
CA ILE A 93 4.94 1.27 1.17
C ILE A 93 5.87 0.38 0.36
N CYS A 94 5.97 -0.88 0.76
CA CYS A 94 6.66 -1.92 -0.01
C CYS A 94 5.61 -2.94 -0.47
N GLU A 95 5.45 -3.09 -1.79
CA GLU A 95 4.53 -4.06 -2.40
C GLU A 95 5.31 -5.25 -2.98
N ASP A 96 4.60 -6.33 -3.33
CA ASP A 96 5.14 -7.51 -4.01
C ASP A 96 6.28 -8.23 -3.25
N MET A 97 6.21 -8.27 -1.92
CA MET A 97 7.18 -8.93 -1.01
C MET A 97 7.15 -10.47 -1.05
N GLU A 98 6.49 -11.06 -2.06
CA GLU A 98 6.47 -12.51 -2.33
C GLU A 98 7.57 -12.96 -3.31
N THR A 99 8.27 -12.02 -3.94
CA THR A 99 9.43 -12.30 -4.82
C THR A 99 10.74 -12.19 -4.05
N ASP A 100 11.83 -12.72 -4.60
CA ASP A 100 13.17 -12.52 -4.01
C ASP A 100 13.53 -11.02 -3.98
N PHE A 101 14.03 -10.54 -2.84
CA PHE A 101 14.59 -9.21 -2.64
C PHE A 101 15.77 -9.28 -1.67
N ASP A 102 16.51 -8.19 -1.51
CA ASP A 102 17.60 -8.14 -0.54
C ASP A 102 17.06 -8.02 0.90
N GLU A 103 16.93 -9.18 1.57
CA GLU A 103 16.42 -9.27 2.94
C GLU A 103 17.29 -8.53 3.96
N GLU A 104 18.61 -8.45 3.75
CA GLU A 104 19.53 -7.74 4.64
C GLU A 104 19.32 -6.23 4.54
N ALA A 105 19.23 -5.71 3.31
CA ALA A 105 18.92 -4.29 3.09
C ALA A 105 17.54 -3.91 3.64
N PHE A 106 16.53 -4.78 3.47
CA PHE A 106 15.20 -4.56 4.04
C PHE A 106 15.21 -4.60 5.58
N LEU A 107 15.99 -5.51 6.19
CA LEU A 107 16.16 -5.58 7.64
C LEU A 107 16.85 -4.32 8.18
N HIS A 108 17.83 -3.76 7.47
CA HIS A 108 18.41 -2.48 7.84
C HIS A 108 17.37 -1.36 7.79
N LEU A 109 16.62 -1.24 6.69
CA LEU A 109 15.55 -0.24 6.55
C LEU A 109 14.52 -0.34 7.69
N TYR A 110 14.14 -1.56 8.07
CA TYR A 110 13.18 -1.82 9.14
C TYR A 110 13.68 -1.42 10.54
N ASN A 111 14.99 -1.43 10.78
CA ASN A 111 15.58 -1.19 12.10
C ASN A 111 16.10 0.24 12.31
N ILE A 112 15.97 1.12 11.32
CA ILE A 112 16.29 2.55 11.43
C ILE A 112 15.13 3.27 12.12
#